data_AF-A0A817QGJ2-F1
#
_entry.id   AF-A0A817QGJ2-F1
#
_cell.length_a   1.000
_cell.length_b   1.000
_cell.length_c   1.000
_cell.angle_alpha   90.00
_cell.angle_beta   90.00
_cell.angle_gamma   90.00
#
_symmetry.space_group_name_H-M   'P 1'
#
loop_
_entity.id
_entity.type
_entity.pdbx_description
1 polymer ?
#
loop_
_entity_poly.entity_id
_entity_poly.type
_entity_poly.pdbx_seq_one_letter_code
_entity_poly.pdbx_strand_id
1 'polypeptide(L)'
;MIVLSAFLALSKNEFIQQKTVESKKINLLIQICDKYPIAFDIIWALSFNQNIQQQLRSNLSFMTKLTHLAKECDNEQICKIIHGILWNLETNHQSHSTLNIDDSTTFDIMISYSHKEKVLCKQIYDELIKFGYRVWIDF
;
A
#
# COMPACT_ATOMS: atom_id res chain seq x y z
N MET A 1 -23.89 -5.36 -2.63
CA MET A 1 -22.91 -4.49 -1.93
C MET A 1 -22.27 -5.15 -0.72
N ILE A 2 -23.02 -5.78 0.20
CA ILE A 2 -22.49 -6.37 1.46
C ILE A 2 -21.24 -7.24 1.26
N VAL A 3 -21.22 -8.11 0.25
CA VAL A 3 -20.09 -9.02 -0.02
C VAL A 3 -18.80 -8.26 -0.37
N LEU A 4 -18.88 -7.20 -1.19
CA LEU A 4 -17.70 -6.41 -1.56
C LEU A 4 -17.19 -5.58 -0.38
N SER A 5 -18.10 -5.05 0.43
CA SER A 5 -17.74 -4.33 1.66
C SER A 5 -17.03 -5.24 2.68
N ALA A 6 -17.53 -6.46 2.86
CA ALA A 6 -16.87 -7.46 3.71
C ALA A 6 -15.50 -7.85 3.14
N PHE A 7 -15.39 -8.03 1.83
CA PHE A 7 -14.12 -8.36 1.20
C PHE A 7 -13.10 -7.22 1.32
N LEU A 8 -13.52 -5.96 1.21
CA LEU A 8 -12.66 -4.80 1.45
C LEU A 8 -12.10 -4.75 2.89
N ALA A 9 -12.90 -5.11 3.89
CA ALA A 9 -12.41 -5.21 5.26
C ALA A 9 -11.33 -6.30 5.40
N LEU A 10 -11.51 -7.41 4.69
CA LEU A 10 -10.63 -8.57 4.72
C LEU A 10 -9.40 -8.44 3.82
N SER A 11 -9.43 -7.62 2.76
CA SER A 11 -8.33 -7.49 1.79
C SER A 11 -7.07 -6.86 2.37
N LYS A 12 -7.16 -6.28 3.57
CA LYS A 12 -6.01 -5.80 4.35
C LYS A 12 -5.27 -6.92 5.08
N ASN A 13 -5.85 -8.11 5.17
CA ASN A 13 -5.24 -9.26 5.81
C ASN A 13 -4.35 -10.04 4.82
N GLU A 14 -3.14 -10.37 5.25
CA GLU A 14 -2.12 -11.04 4.41
C GLU A 14 -2.56 -12.42 3.89
N PHE A 15 -3.23 -13.23 4.73
CA PHE A 15 -3.74 -14.53 4.31
C PHE A 15 -4.78 -14.41 3.18
N ILE A 16 -5.63 -13.39 3.26
CA ILE A 16 -6.64 -13.11 2.23
C ILE A 16 -5.98 -12.61 0.95
N GLN A 17 -4.96 -11.76 1.04
CA GLN A 17 -4.17 -11.33 -0.12
C GLN A 17 -3.54 -12.53 -0.83
N GLN A 18 -2.89 -13.42 -0.07
CA GLN A 18 -2.25 -14.62 -0.62
C GLN A 18 -3.27 -15.57 -1.27
N LYS A 19 -4.43 -15.81 -0.63
CA LYS A 19 -5.50 -16.61 -1.25
C LYS A 19 -6.06 -15.95 -2.52
N THR A 20 -6.10 -14.64 -2.56
CA THR A 20 -6.55 -13.89 -3.74
C THR A 20 -5.58 -14.10 -4.91
N VAL A 21 -4.27 -14.06 -4.65
CA VAL A 21 -3.22 -14.39 -5.63
C VAL A 21 -3.41 -15.79 -6.20
N GLU A 22 -3.52 -16.80 -5.33
CA GLU A 22 -3.67 -18.21 -5.73
C GLU A 22 -4.91 -18.45 -6.57
N SER A 23 -6.00 -17.76 -6.26
CA SER A 23 -7.28 -17.91 -6.95
C SER A 23 -7.34 -17.23 -8.31
N LYS A 24 -6.35 -16.43 -8.70
CA LYS A 24 -6.31 -15.64 -9.95
C LYS A 24 -7.55 -14.75 -10.16
N LYS A 25 -8.21 -14.34 -9.07
CA LYS A 25 -9.46 -13.56 -9.11
C LYS A 25 -9.27 -12.05 -9.36
N ILE A 26 -8.02 -11.58 -9.49
CA ILE A 26 -7.72 -10.17 -9.78
C ILE A 26 -8.41 -9.69 -11.06
N ASN A 27 -8.43 -10.51 -12.11
CA ASN A 27 -9.10 -10.16 -13.36
C ASN A 27 -10.61 -9.93 -13.19
N LEU A 28 -11.27 -10.69 -12.32
CA LEU A 28 -12.68 -10.49 -12.01
C LEU A 28 -12.88 -9.12 -11.32
N LEU A 29 -12.01 -8.77 -10.37
CA LEU A 29 -12.06 -7.47 -9.69
C LEU A 29 -11.89 -6.30 -10.68
N ILE A 30 -10.96 -6.42 -11.63
CA ILE A 30 -10.75 -5.43 -12.69
C ILE A 30 -12.03 -5.24 -13.53
N GLN A 31 -12.65 -6.33 -13.96
CA GLN A 31 -13.86 -6.28 -14.81
C GLN A 31 -15.05 -5.62 -14.12
N ILE A 32 -15.18 -5.80 -12.81
CA ILE A 32 -16.32 -5.26 -12.07
C ILE A 32 -16.14 -3.79 -11.64
N CYS A 33 -14.96 -3.19 -11.85
CA CYS A 33 -14.66 -1.81 -11.46
C CYS A 33 -15.59 -0.77 -12.09
N ASP A 34 -16.03 -1.00 -13.34
CA ASP A 34 -16.94 -0.08 -14.03
C ASP A 34 -18.34 -0.06 -13.40
N LYS A 35 -18.73 -1.19 -12.81
CA LYS A 35 -20.06 -1.35 -12.21
C LYS A 35 -20.07 -1.07 -10.72
N TYR A 36 -18.95 -1.30 -10.03
CA TYR A 36 -18.83 -1.17 -8.59
C TYR A 36 -17.53 -0.45 -8.23
N PRO A 37 -17.59 0.88 -7.99
CA PRO A 37 -16.41 1.69 -7.65
C PRO A 37 -15.62 1.18 -6.44
N ILE A 38 -16.29 0.53 -5.47
CA ILE A 38 -15.64 -0.14 -4.32
C ILE A 38 -14.59 -1.19 -4.72
N ALA A 39 -14.65 -1.71 -5.95
CA ALA A 39 -13.62 -2.59 -6.47
C ALA A 39 -12.26 -1.89 -6.60
N PHE A 40 -12.22 -0.58 -6.83
CA PHE A 40 -10.97 0.18 -6.79
C PHE A 40 -10.39 0.22 -5.39
N ASP A 41 -11.19 0.42 -4.34
CA ASP A 41 -10.72 0.35 -2.95
C ASP A 41 -10.13 -1.03 -2.62
N ILE A 42 -10.78 -2.10 -3.09
CA ILE A 42 -10.31 -3.47 -2.91
C ILE A 42 -8.98 -3.66 -3.65
N ILE A 43 -8.89 -3.24 -4.91
CA ILE A 43 -7.65 -3.34 -5.70
C ILE A 43 -6.53 -2.54 -5.04
N TRP A 44 -6.82 -1.36 -4.50
CA TRP A 44 -5.83 -0.56 -3.78
C TRP A 44 -5.33 -1.26 -2.51
N ALA A 45 -6.23 -1.83 -1.70
CA ALA A 45 -5.84 -2.61 -0.53
C ALA A 45 -4.99 -3.84 -0.90
N LEU A 46 -5.29 -4.48 -2.03
CA LEU A 46 -4.56 -5.63 -2.53
C LEU A 46 -3.22 -5.25 -3.21
N SER A 47 -3.08 -4.04 -3.74
CA SER A 47 -1.89 -3.63 -4.51
C SER A 47 -0.64 -3.41 -3.65
N PHE A 48 -0.74 -3.56 -2.33
CA PHE A 48 0.42 -3.67 -1.45
C PHE A 48 1.16 -5.02 -1.56
N ASN A 49 0.51 -6.05 -2.12
CA ASN A 49 1.13 -7.36 -2.34
C ASN A 49 1.87 -7.41 -3.70
N GLN A 50 3.16 -7.74 -3.69
CA GLN A 50 4.01 -7.75 -4.89
C GLN A 50 3.50 -8.68 -6.01
N ASN A 51 2.99 -9.87 -5.68
CA ASN A 51 2.45 -10.79 -6.68
C ASN A 51 1.19 -10.21 -7.35
N ILE A 52 0.35 -9.53 -6.57
CA ILE A 52 -0.82 -8.83 -7.10
C ILE A 52 -0.38 -7.66 -7.99
N GLN A 53 0.62 -6.89 -7.58
CA GLN A 53 1.15 -5.81 -8.42
C GLN A 53 1.64 -6.33 -9.77
N GLN A 54 2.36 -7.45 -9.81
CA GLN A 54 2.79 -8.07 -11.06
C GLN A 54 1.60 -8.46 -11.95
N GLN A 55 0.55 -9.06 -11.37
CA GLN A 55 -0.68 -9.38 -12.10
C GLN A 55 -1.36 -8.12 -12.66
N LEU A 56 -1.46 -7.05 -11.87
CA LEU A 56 -2.05 -5.79 -12.29
C LEU A 56 -1.24 -5.12 -13.42
N ARG A 57 0.09 -5.06 -13.29
CA ARG A 57 1.00 -4.50 -14.30
C ARG A 57 0.95 -5.28 -15.61
N SER A 58 0.77 -6.61 -15.54
CA SER A 58 0.62 -7.45 -16.75
C SER A 58 -0.66 -7.15 -17.54
N ASN A 59 -1.63 -6.47 -16.94
CA ASN A 59 -2.87 -6.08 -17.59
C ASN A 59 -2.78 -4.65 -18.16
N LEU A 60 -2.31 -4.53 -19.41
CA LEU A 60 -2.13 -3.25 -20.11
C LEU A 60 -3.43 -2.45 -20.26
N SER A 61 -4.56 -3.14 -20.44
CA SER A 61 -5.88 -2.49 -20.55
C SER A 61 -6.24 -1.79 -19.23
N PHE A 62 -6.01 -2.47 -18.11
CA PHE A 62 -6.24 -1.89 -16.79
C PHE A 62 -5.31 -0.71 -16.51
N MET A 63 -4.01 -0.83 -16.83
CA MET A 63 -3.05 0.28 -16.63
C MET A 63 -3.42 1.52 -17.45
N THR A 64 -3.81 1.34 -18.70
CA THR A 64 -4.29 2.44 -19.56
C THR A 64 -5.53 3.10 -18.97
N LYS A 65 -6.47 2.28 -18.47
CA LYS A 65 -7.69 2.76 -17.81
C LYS A 65 -7.39 3.57 -16.54
N LEU A 66 -6.48 3.10 -15.69
CA LEU A 66 -6.07 3.85 -14.49
C LEU A 66 -5.46 5.20 -14.86
N THR A 67 -4.60 5.22 -15.89
CA THR A 67 -3.94 6.45 -16.36
C THR A 67 -4.94 7.47 -16.91
N HIS A 68 -5.97 6.99 -17.61
CA HIS A 68 -7.05 7.82 -18.12
C HIS A 68 -7.92 8.36 -16.97
N LEU A 69 -8.35 7.49 -16.05
CA LEU A 69 -9.14 7.89 -14.89
C LEU A 69 -8.40 8.88 -13.99
N ALA A 70 -7.08 8.77 -13.86
CA ALA A 70 -6.29 9.73 -13.09
C ALA A 70 -6.33 11.16 -13.67
N LYS A 71 -6.57 11.31 -14.98
CA LYS A 71 -6.58 12.60 -15.67
C LYS A 71 -7.97 13.20 -15.83
N GLU A 72 -8.98 12.36 -16.01
CA GLU A 72 -10.32 12.78 -16.45
C GLU A 72 -11.44 12.53 -15.43
N CYS A 73 -11.13 11.99 -14.25
CA CYS A 73 -12.16 11.70 -13.26
C CYS A 73 -12.48 12.95 -12.39
N ASP A 74 -13.74 13.37 -12.41
CA ASP A 74 -14.23 14.48 -11.58
C ASP A 74 -14.45 14.08 -10.11
N ASN A 75 -14.49 12.78 -9.81
CA ASN A 75 -14.72 12.28 -8.46
C ASN A 75 -13.40 12.23 -7.68
N GLU A 76 -13.21 13.18 -6.78
CA GLU A 76 -12.01 13.33 -5.95
C GLU A 76 -11.64 12.05 -5.17
N GLN A 77 -12.64 11.35 -4.62
CA GLN A 77 -12.40 10.12 -3.85
C GLN A 77 -11.87 9.00 -4.75
N ILE A 78 -12.46 8.82 -5.93
CA ILE A 78 -11.99 7.82 -6.90
C ILE A 78 -10.60 8.23 -7.40
N CYS A 79 -10.38 9.49 -7.74
CA CYS A 79 -9.07 10.01 -8.13
C CYS A 79 -7.99 9.65 -7.11
N LYS A 80 -8.25 9.87 -5.81
CA LYS A 80 -7.30 9.53 -4.75
C LYS A 80 -6.95 8.04 -4.74
N ILE A 81 -7.95 7.17 -4.89
CA ILE A 81 -7.74 5.71 -4.92
C ILE A 81 -6.93 5.31 -6.15
N ILE A 82 -7.28 5.85 -7.33
CA ILE A 82 -6.59 5.58 -8.60
C ILE A 82 -5.11 6.00 -8.52
N HIS A 83 -4.84 7.19 -7.99
CA HIS A 83 -3.46 7.65 -7.77
C HIS A 83 -2.72 6.74 -6.78
N GLY A 84 -3.37 6.31 -5.69
CA GLY A 84 -2.78 5.37 -4.75
C GLY A 84 -2.45 4.01 -5.38
N ILE A 85 -3.30 3.50 -6.27
CA ILE A 85 -3.03 2.29 -7.04
C ILE A 85 -1.83 2.51 -7.97
N LEU A 86 -1.84 3.58 -8.77
CA LEU A 86 -0.74 3.89 -9.68
C LEU A 86 0.58 4.03 -8.93
N TRP A 87 0.59 4.74 -7.81
CA TRP A 87 1.75 4.88 -6.93
C TRP A 87 2.27 3.51 -6.45
N ASN A 88 1.40 2.62 -5.97
CA ASN A 88 1.81 1.26 -5.58
C ASN A 88 2.35 0.43 -6.77
N LEU A 89 1.87 0.72 -7.98
CA LEU A 89 2.25 0.01 -9.21
C LEU A 89 3.49 0.62 -9.89
N GLU A 90 3.95 1.80 -9.50
CA GLU A 90 5.22 2.34 -9.97
C GLU A 90 6.38 1.50 -9.43
N THR A 91 7.29 1.11 -10.32
CA THR A 91 8.41 0.20 -10.04
C THR A 91 9.56 0.85 -9.27
N ASN A 92 9.44 2.14 -8.95
CA ASN A 92 10.53 2.97 -8.43
C ASN A 92 10.46 3.23 -6.92
N HIS A 93 9.59 2.53 -6.19
CA HIS A 93 9.84 2.35 -4.75
C HIS A 93 11.04 1.44 -4.65
N GLN A 94 12.22 2.04 -4.70
CA GLN A 94 13.48 1.39 -4.43
C GLN A 94 13.22 0.40 -3.30
N SER A 95 13.31 -0.89 -3.63
CA SER A 95 13.77 -1.86 -2.66
C SER A 95 14.80 -1.14 -1.80
N HIS A 96 14.59 -1.11 -0.49
CA HIS A 96 15.64 -0.75 0.46
C HIS A 96 16.76 -1.80 0.35
N SER A 97 17.38 -1.90 -0.82
CA SER A 97 18.59 -2.60 -1.11
C SER A 97 19.68 -1.72 -0.53
N THR A 98 20.06 -2.06 0.71
CA THR A 98 21.40 -1.87 1.27
C THR A 98 22.07 -0.58 0.80
N LEU A 99 21.72 0.53 1.45
CA LEU A 99 22.56 1.72 1.42
C LEU A 99 23.95 1.29 1.94
N ASN A 100 24.98 1.43 1.11
CA ASN A 100 26.34 1.60 1.60
C ASN A 100 26.32 2.88 2.44
N ILE A 101 26.13 2.74 3.75
CA ILE A 101 26.15 3.85 4.69
C ILE A 101 27.61 4.26 4.81
N ASP A 102 27.93 5.39 4.16
CA ASP A 102 29.13 6.15 4.43
C ASP A 102 29.00 6.84 5.80
N ASP A 103 30.14 6.96 6.48
CA ASP A 103 30.35 6.94 7.94
C ASP A 103 29.98 8.24 8.69
N SER A 104 28.71 8.70 8.71
CA SER A 104 28.40 9.90 9.53
C SER A 104 27.01 10.11 10.16
N THR A 105 26.05 9.16 10.11
CA THR A 105 24.82 9.29 10.94
C THR A 105 24.40 7.95 11.54
N THR A 106 24.32 7.92 12.88
CA THR A 106 24.42 6.71 13.72
C THR A 106 23.12 5.98 14.01
N PHE A 107 22.05 6.19 13.23
CA PHE A 107 20.71 5.66 13.52
C PHE A 107 20.04 5.05 12.30
N ASP A 108 19.30 3.96 12.51
CA ASP A 108 18.51 3.26 11.50
C ASP A 108 17.12 3.90 11.32
N ILE A 109 16.59 4.50 12.39
CA ILE A 109 15.23 5.07 12.44
C ILE A 109 15.23 6.37 13.24
N MET A 110 14.52 7.39 12.75
CA MET A 110 14.24 8.63 13.47
C MET A 110 12.73 8.76 13.73
N ILE A 111 12.35 9.05 14.98
CA ILE A 111 10.96 9.28 15.40
C ILE A 111 10.80 10.76 15.79
N SER A 112 10.10 11.51 14.95
CA SER A 112 9.55 12.83 15.31
C SER A 112 8.11 12.66 15.76
N TYR A 113 7.70 13.31 16.85
CA TYR A 113 6.37 13.11 17.42
C TYR A 113 5.73 14.40 17.94
N SER A 114 4.39 14.41 17.97
CA SER A 114 3.63 15.46 18.64
C SER A 114 3.53 15.15 20.13
N HIS A 115 3.65 16.14 21.04
CA HIS A 115 3.61 15.88 22.49
C HIS A 115 2.37 15.09 22.96
N LYS A 116 1.26 15.15 22.22
CA LYS A 116 0.03 14.39 22.49
C LYS A 116 0.22 12.87 22.40
N GLU A 117 1.19 12.40 21.62
CA GLU A 117 1.43 11.00 21.32
C GLU A 117 2.71 10.46 21.97
N LYS A 118 3.29 11.21 22.92
CA LYS A 118 4.55 10.88 23.60
C LYS A 118 4.61 9.44 24.12
N VAL A 119 3.52 8.97 24.72
CA VAL A 119 3.45 7.62 25.32
C VAL A 119 3.55 6.55 24.24
N LEU A 120 2.83 6.71 23.13
CA LEU A 120 2.83 5.77 22.02
C LEU A 120 4.20 5.75 21.34
N CYS A 121 4.78 6.92 21.05
CA CYS A 121 6.09 7.01 20.41
C CYS A 121 7.19 6.41 21.29
N LYS A 122 7.09 6.54 22.62
CA LYS A 122 7.98 5.85 23.55
C LYS A 122 7.83 4.33 23.51
N GLN A 123 6.61 3.81 23.46
CA GLN A 123 6.38 2.36 23.32
C GLN A 123 6.96 1.81 22.01
N ILE A 124 6.79 2.53 20.91
CA ILE A 124 7.37 2.17 19.61
C ILE A 124 8.90 2.19 19.68
N TYR A 125 9.49 3.23 20.29
CA TYR A 125 10.92 3.32 20.53
C TYR A 125 11.43 2.10 21.32
N ASP A 126 10.79 1.77 22.46
CA ASP A 126 11.21 0.67 23.32
C ASP A 126 11.20 -0.68 22.59
N GLU A 127 10.16 -0.96 21.79
CA GLU A 127 10.08 -2.19 20.99
C GLU A 127 11.13 -2.21 19.87
N LEU A 128 11.37 -1.09 19.17
CA LEU A 128 12.40 -1.03 18.11
C LEU A 128 13.82 -1.24 18.67
N ILE A 129 14.14 -0.65 19.82
CA ILE A 129 15.42 -0.89 20.52
C ILE A 129 15.55 -2.38 20.90
N LYS A 130 14.48 -3.00 21.39
CA LYS A 130 14.46 -4.43 21.75
C LYS A 130 14.73 -5.36 20.56
N PHE A 131 14.32 -4.97 19.34
CA PHE A 131 14.65 -5.68 18.10
C PHE A 131 16.02 -5.32 17.53
N GLY A 132 16.81 -4.49 18.22
CA GLY A 132 18.20 -4.18 17.86
C GLY A 132 18.36 -3.03 16.86
N TYR A 133 17.31 -2.25 16.60
CA TYR A 133 17.42 -1.04 15.78
C TYR A 133 18.06 0.11 16.56
N ARG A 134 18.88 0.92 15.89
CA ARG A 134 19.41 2.18 16.45
C ARG A 134 18.40 3.28 16.17
N VAL A 135 17.66 3.70 17.19
CA VAL A 135 16.57 4.69 17.02
C VAL A 135 16.94 6.02 17.66
N TRP A 136 16.76 7.12 16.92
CA TRP A 136 16.76 8.47 17.47
C TRP A 136 15.32 8.95 17.67
N ILE A 137 15.00 9.50 18.84
CA ILE A 137 13.69 10.08 19.14
C ILE A 137 13.90 11.50 19.66
N ASP A 138 13.17 12.45 19.08
CA ASP A 138 13.25 13.86 19.43
C ASP A 138 12.30 14.17 20.61
N PHE A 139 12.80 13.98 21.84
CA PHE A 139 12.02 14.03 23.09
C PHE A 139 11.43 15.40 23.45
#